data_AF-A0A292GLP0-F1
#
_entry.id   AF-A0A292GLP0-F1
#
_cell.length_a   1.000
_cell.length_b   1.000
_cell.length_c   1.000
_cell.angle_alpha   90.00
_cell.angle_beta   90.00
_cell.angle_gamma   90.00
#
_symmetry.space_group_name_H-M   'P 1'
#
loop_
_entity.id
_entity.type
_entity.pdbx_description
1 polymer ?
#
loop_
_entity_poly.entity_id
_entity_poly.type
_entity_poly.pdbx_seq_one_letter_code
_entity_poly.pdbx_strand_id
1 'polypeptide(L)'
;MSDKILHILQHSLGVDQFGRGEQYRNHFVTGEGSIDHPICMEAVERGLMVIRRAKYELYGGDDVFAVTPEGKLWMAMNSPAPPKLTRSQRRYRAYLDADWFAGSFREWIDYWRDQPRERAA
;
A
#
# COMPACT_ATOMS: atom_id res chain seq x y z
N MET A 1 8.15 10.90 14.14
CA MET A 1 7.11 10.04 14.75
C MET A 1 5.93 9.82 13.82
N SER A 2 5.29 10.88 13.30
CA SER A 2 4.18 10.78 12.31
C SER A 2 4.50 9.84 11.13
N ASP A 3 5.71 9.95 10.57
CA ASP A 3 6.14 9.15 9.43
C ASP A 3 6.18 7.64 9.71
N LYS A 4 6.47 7.25 10.97
CA LYS A 4 6.50 5.83 11.36
C LYS A 4 5.09 5.26 11.51
N ILE A 5 4.16 6.04 12.09
CA ILE A 5 2.75 5.66 12.14
C ILE A 5 2.20 5.52 10.73
N LEU A 6 2.47 6.49 9.85
CA LEU A 6 2.08 6.41 8.44
C LEU A 6 2.62 5.14 7.78
N HIS A 7 3.90 4.82 7.99
CA HIS A 7 4.51 3.61 7.47
C HIS A 7 3.82 2.33 7.97
N ILE A 8 3.52 2.25 9.27
CA ILE A 8 2.78 1.11 9.85
C ILE A 8 1.38 1.00 9.24
N LEU A 9 0.64 2.10 9.10
CA LEU A 9 -0.69 2.09 8.52
C LEU A 9 -0.65 1.67 7.04
N GLN A 10 0.30 2.17 6.26
CA GLN A 10 0.51 1.78 4.86
C GLN A 10 0.81 0.28 4.75
N HIS A 11 1.73 -0.22 5.58
CA HIS A 11 2.06 -1.64 5.64
C HIS A 11 0.82 -2.48 6.01
N SER A 12 0.13 -2.11 7.08
CA SER A 12 -1.06 -2.82 7.59
C SER A 12 -2.17 -2.92 6.56
N LEU A 13 -2.33 -1.88 5.73
CA LEU A 13 -3.33 -1.79 4.68
C LEU A 13 -2.88 -2.42 3.34
N GLY A 14 -1.59 -2.77 3.21
CA GLY A 14 -1.06 -3.36 1.97
C GLY A 14 -0.96 -2.36 0.82
N VAL A 15 -0.77 -1.09 1.13
CA VAL A 15 -0.60 -0.02 0.14
C VAL A 15 0.87 0.37 -0.01
N ASP A 16 1.20 0.98 -1.14
CA ASP A 16 2.52 1.57 -1.38
C ASP A 16 2.75 2.83 -0.51
N GLN A 17 3.96 3.40 -0.61
CA GLN A 17 4.34 4.60 0.14
C GLN A 17 3.51 5.85 -0.20
N PHE A 18 2.69 5.81 -1.25
CA PHE A 18 1.77 6.86 -1.67
C PHE A 18 0.31 6.55 -1.31
N GLY A 19 0.07 5.46 -0.56
CA GLY A 19 -1.26 5.04 -0.14
C GLY A 19 -2.07 4.33 -1.23
N ARG A 20 -1.43 3.84 -2.30
CA ARG A 20 -2.11 3.14 -3.40
C ARG A 20 -2.07 1.64 -3.23
N GLY A 21 -3.19 0.98 -3.52
CA GLY A 21 -3.30 -0.48 -3.49
C GLY A 21 -4.69 -0.92 -3.07
N GLU A 22 -4.95 -2.21 -3.20
CA GLU A 22 -6.17 -2.82 -2.70
C GLU A 22 -6.05 -3.08 -1.19
N GLN A 23 -6.90 -2.43 -0.39
CA GLN A 23 -6.85 -2.50 1.07
C GLN A 23 -7.60 -3.73 1.60
N TYR A 24 -7.25 -4.93 1.12
CA TYR A 24 -7.90 -6.19 1.51
C TYR A 24 -7.45 -6.68 2.91
N ARG A 25 -6.38 -6.10 3.46
CA ARG A 25 -5.85 -6.37 4.81
C ARG A 25 -5.85 -5.10 5.67
N ASN A 26 -5.78 -5.27 6.99
CA ASN A 26 -5.76 -4.16 7.94
C ASN A 26 -5.12 -4.50 9.30
N HIS A 27 -4.39 -5.61 9.43
CA HIS A 27 -3.83 -6.06 10.70
C HIS A 27 -2.31 -5.93 10.73
N PHE A 28 -1.76 -5.64 11.91
CA PHE A 28 -0.33 -5.61 12.23
C PHE A 28 -0.11 -6.37 13.53
N VAL A 29 0.78 -7.35 13.53
CA VAL A 29 1.06 -8.20 14.70
C VAL A 29 2.44 -7.87 15.22
N THR A 30 2.54 -7.49 16.48
CA THR A 30 3.82 -7.17 17.14
C THR A 30 3.68 -7.23 18.66
N GLY A 31 4.73 -7.62 19.36
CA GLY A 31 4.81 -7.62 20.83
C GLY A 31 5.76 -6.57 21.41
N GLU A 32 5.78 -6.44 22.74
CA GLU A 32 6.56 -5.44 23.50
C GLU A 32 8.08 -5.50 23.25
N GLY A 33 8.60 -6.63 22.77
CA GLY A 33 10.02 -6.77 22.38
C GLY A 33 10.39 -6.10 21.05
N SER A 34 9.42 -5.60 20.30
CA SER A 34 9.62 -4.95 19.00
C SER A 34 9.62 -3.43 19.11
N ILE A 35 10.38 -2.78 18.22
CA ILE A 35 10.39 -1.32 18.08
C ILE A 35 9.06 -0.77 17.53
N ASP A 36 8.23 -1.62 16.91
CA ASP A 36 6.97 -1.22 16.28
C ASP A 36 5.81 -1.16 17.29
N HIS A 37 5.86 -1.97 18.35
CA HIS A 37 4.81 -2.02 19.37
C HIS A 37 4.50 -0.67 20.02
N PRO A 38 5.48 0.13 20.50
CA PRO A 38 5.19 1.45 21.05
C PRO A 38 4.58 2.40 20.00
N ILE A 39 4.89 2.23 18.72
CA ILE A 39 4.34 3.06 17.63
C ILE A 39 2.88 2.65 17.34
N CYS A 40 2.58 1.35 17.36
CA CYS A 40 1.21 0.85 17.25
C CYS A 40 0.36 1.31 18.45
N MET A 41 0.92 1.30 19.66
CA MET A 41 0.25 1.83 20.86
C MET A 41 -0.06 3.33 20.74
N GLU A 42 0.87 4.13 20.20
CA GLU A 42 0.63 5.55 19.90
C GLU A 42 -0.48 5.72 18.84
N ALA A 43 -0.50 4.87 17.81
CA ALA A 43 -1.57 4.87 16.81
C ALA A 43 -2.94 4.51 17.42
N VAL A 44 -2.97 3.64 18.45
CA VAL A 44 -4.18 3.33 19.22
C VAL A 44 -4.63 4.52 20.06
N GLU A 45 -3.72 5.20 20.75
CA GLU A 45 -4.03 6.41 21.53
C GLU A 45 -4.63 7.53 20.65
N ARG A 46 -4.18 7.62 19.40
CA ARG A 46 -4.71 8.55 18.38
C ARG A 46 -6.01 8.08 17.71
N GLY A 47 -6.54 6.90 18.05
CA GLY A 47 -7.74 6.33 17.43
C GLY A 47 -7.56 5.82 16.00
N LEU A 48 -6.32 5.70 15.51
CA LEU A 48 -6.00 5.23 14.16
C LEU A 48 -5.94 3.71 14.04
N MET A 49 -5.73 3.03 15.17
CA MET A 49 -5.78 1.58 15.29
C MET A 49 -6.58 1.17 16.53
N VAL A 50 -7.08 -0.06 16.53
CA VAL A 50 -7.58 -0.74 17.72
C VAL A 50 -6.67 -1.92 18.04
N ILE A 51 -6.46 -2.17 19.33
CA ILE A 51 -5.64 -3.27 19.80
C ILE A 51 -6.51 -4.42 20.31
N ARG A 52 -6.16 -5.63 19.89
CA ARG A 52 -6.61 -6.88 20.49
C ARG A 52 -5.42 -7.48 21.22
N ARG A 53 -5.43 -7.35 22.54
CA ARG A 53 -4.36 -7.87 23.39
C ARG A 53 -4.26 -9.38 23.24
N ALA A 54 -3.04 -9.88 23.14
CA ALA A 54 -2.78 -11.30 23.02
C ALA A 54 -3.31 -12.03 24.27
N LYS A 55 -4.40 -12.79 24.10
CA LYS A 55 -4.81 -13.83 25.06
C LYS A 55 -4.63 -15.24 24.50
N TYR A 56 -4.18 -15.36 23.24
CA TYR A 56 -4.28 -16.58 22.46
C TYR A 56 -2.93 -16.96 21.83
N GLU A 57 -2.54 -18.23 21.99
CA GLU A 57 -1.29 -18.82 21.44
C GLU A 57 -1.15 -18.66 19.92
N LEU A 58 -2.25 -18.52 19.18
CA LEU A 58 -2.26 -18.41 17.72
C LEU A 58 -1.38 -17.25 17.19
N TYR A 59 -1.18 -16.21 18.00
CA TYR A 59 -0.36 -15.05 17.64
C TYR A 59 1.00 -15.03 18.36
N GLY A 60 1.44 -16.16 18.91
CA GLY A 60 2.74 -16.28 19.58
C GLY A 60 2.85 -15.46 20.87
N GLY A 61 1.73 -14.94 21.40
CA GLY A 61 1.72 -14.02 22.53
C GLY A 61 1.82 -12.54 22.16
N ASP A 62 1.90 -12.20 20.87
CA ASP A 62 1.99 -10.82 20.38
C ASP A 62 0.62 -10.16 20.17
N ASP A 63 0.58 -8.84 20.36
CA ASP A 63 -0.63 -8.06 20.21
C ASP A 63 -1.00 -7.89 18.73
N VAL A 64 -2.31 -7.89 18.45
CA VAL A 64 -2.84 -7.69 17.11
C VAL A 64 -3.49 -6.31 17.04
N PHE A 65 -2.96 -5.46 16.17
CA PHE A 65 -3.47 -4.12 15.92
C PHE A 65 -4.23 -4.10 14.61
N ALA A 66 -5.43 -3.52 14.59
CA ALA A 66 -6.24 -3.38 13.38
C ALA A 66 -6.49 -1.90 13.06
N VAL A 67 -6.29 -1.51 11.80
CA VAL A 67 -6.51 -0.12 11.35
C VAL A 67 -8.00 0.21 11.36
N THR A 68 -8.36 1.36 11.94
CA THR A 68 -9.74 1.89 11.99
C THR A 68 -10.11 2.61 10.68
N PRO A 69 -11.41 2.87 10.43
CA PRO A 69 -11.81 3.77 9.34
C PRO A 69 -11.11 5.14 9.41
N GLU A 70 -10.96 5.71 10.60
CA GLU A 70 -10.26 6.96 10.85
C GLU A 70 -8.77 6.85 10.50
N GLY A 71 -8.14 5.72 10.82
CA GLY A 71 -6.77 5.39 10.42
C GLY A 71 -6.59 5.35 8.91
N LYS A 72 -7.55 4.78 8.17
CA LYS A 72 -7.52 4.77 6.69
C LYS A 72 -7.60 6.19 6.11
N LEU A 73 -8.50 7.01 6.64
CA LEU A 73 -8.63 8.41 6.21
C LEU A 73 -7.35 9.19 6.53
N TRP A 74 -6.81 9.04 7.73
CA TRP A 74 -5.58 9.69 8.13
C TRP A 74 -4.40 9.26 7.25
N MET A 75 -4.26 7.98 6.94
CA MET A 75 -3.24 7.46 6.01
C MET A 75 -3.38 8.11 4.63
N ALA A 76 -4.60 8.18 4.08
CA ALA A 76 -4.84 8.76 2.76
C ALA A 76 -4.50 10.26 2.72
N MET A 77 -4.80 11.02 3.78
CA MET A 77 -4.49 12.44 3.88
C MET A 77 -3.00 12.73 4.09
N ASN A 78 -2.28 11.84 4.78
CA ASN A 78 -0.87 12.04 5.11
C ASN A 78 0.08 11.34 4.13
N SER A 79 -0.43 10.47 3.25
CA SER A 79 0.39 9.86 2.20
C SER A 79 0.81 10.91 1.18
N PRO A 80 2.09 10.93 0.77
CA PRO A 80 2.58 11.88 -0.22
C PRO A 80 1.87 11.68 -1.55
N ALA A 81 1.71 12.78 -2.28
CA ALA A 81 1.20 12.71 -3.64
C ALA A 81 2.15 11.88 -4.51
N PRO A 82 1.63 10.91 -5.26
CA PRO A 82 2.44 10.07 -6.12
C PRO A 82 3.08 10.87 -7.26
N PRO A 83 4.30 10.51 -7.71
CA PRO A 83 4.99 11.24 -8.75
C PRO A 83 4.22 11.17 -10.08
N LYS A 84 4.20 12.30 -10.80
CA LYS A 84 3.66 12.35 -12.16
C LYS A 84 4.56 11.54 -13.09
N LEU A 85 4.04 10.44 -13.64
CA LEU A 85 4.77 9.62 -14.59
C LEU A 85 4.90 10.33 -15.93
N THR A 86 6.11 10.31 -16.49
CA THR A 86 6.37 10.72 -17.88
C THR A 86 5.65 9.80 -18.86
N ARG A 87 5.53 10.23 -20.12
CA ARG A 87 4.89 9.42 -21.17
C ARG A 87 5.57 8.04 -21.33
N SER A 88 6.90 7.98 -21.30
CA SER A 88 7.64 6.72 -21.41
C SER A 88 7.41 5.81 -20.21
N GLN A 89 7.42 6.34 -19.00
CA GLN A 89 7.12 5.59 -17.77
C GLN A 89 5.70 5.02 -17.77
N ARG A 90 4.70 5.79 -18.24
CA ARG A 90 3.32 5.27 -18.38
C ARG A 90 3.24 4.10 -19.36
N ARG A 91 3.93 4.19 -20.50
CA ARG A 91 3.99 3.09 -21.48
C ARG A 91 4.69 1.85 -20.92
N TYR A 92 5.76 2.05 -20.18
CA TYR A 92 6.48 0.95 -19.54
C TYR A 92 5.65 0.29 -18.44
N ARG A 93 4.92 1.07 -17.64
CA ARG A 93 3.97 0.54 -16.65
C ARG A 93 2.86 -0.28 -17.33
N ALA A 94 2.25 0.24 -18.39
CA ALA A 94 1.25 -0.50 -19.16
C ALA A 94 1.79 -1.80 -19.79
N TYR A 95 3.07 -1.84 -20.15
CA TYR A 95 3.74 -3.08 -20.56
C TYR A 95 3.85 -4.07 -19.40
N LEU A 96 4.29 -3.62 -18.23
CA LEU A 96 4.39 -4.48 -17.05
C LEU A 96 3.03 -4.99 -16.55
N ASP A 97 1.98 -4.20 -16.72
CA ASP A 97 0.61 -4.58 -16.34
C ASP A 97 -0.06 -5.51 -17.38
N ALA A 98 0.56 -5.70 -18.55
CA ALA A 98 0.03 -6.52 -19.64
C ALA A 98 0.51 -7.97 -19.54
N ASP A 99 0.03 -8.69 -18.53
CA ASP A 99 0.38 -10.11 -18.27
C ASP A 99 0.12 -11.06 -19.47
N TRP A 100 -0.73 -10.65 -20.41
CA TRP A 100 -1.02 -11.40 -21.63
C TRP A 100 0.04 -11.25 -22.74
N PHE A 101 0.94 -10.27 -22.64
CA PHE A 101 1.94 -9.98 -23.67
C PHE A 101 3.28 -10.65 -23.33
N ALA A 102 3.59 -11.72 -24.06
CA ALA A 102 4.80 -12.53 -23.81
C ALA A 102 6.10 -11.92 -24.39
N GLY A 103 6.03 -10.79 -25.09
CA GLY A 103 7.18 -10.17 -25.76
C GLY A 103 7.99 -9.22 -24.87
N SER A 104 9.11 -8.76 -25.40
CA SER A 104 9.93 -7.70 -24.82
C SER A 104 9.24 -6.33 -24.88
N PHE A 105 9.69 -5.38 -24.06
CA PHE A 105 9.20 -4.00 -24.13
C PHE A 105 9.38 -3.35 -25.52
N ARG A 106 10.41 -3.77 -26.28
CA ARG A 106 10.63 -3.30 -27.65
C ARG A 106 9.53 -3.78 -28.58
N GLU A 107 9.20 -5.08 -28.53
CA GLU A 107 8.12 -5.66 -29.31
C GLU A 107 6.76 -5.08 -28.91
N TRP A 108 6.56 -4.77 -27.61
CA TRP A 108 5.37 -4.04 -27.14
C TRP A 108 5.25 -2.66 -27.79
N ILE A 109 6.35 -1.91 -27.87
CA ILE A 109 6.38 -0.62 -28.57
C ILE A 109 6.02 -0.78 -30.04
N ASP A 110 6.52 -1.82 -30.70
CA ASP A 110 6.26 -2.10 -32.11
C ASP A 110 4.79 -2.48 -32.35
N TYR A 111 4.24 -3.39 -31.53
CA TYR A 111 2.83 -3.77 -31.54
C TYR A 111 1.88 -2.56 -31.48
N TRP A 112 2.12 -1.62 -30.56
CA TRP A 112 1.28 -0.42 -30.41
C TRP A 112 1.55 0.68 -31.44
N ARG A 113 2.68 0.62 -32.16
CA ARG A 113 2.98 1.54 -33.27
C ARG A 113 2.12 1.22 -34.49
N ASP A 114 1.90 -0.07 -34.71
CA ASP A 114 1.24 -0.61 -35.89
C ASP A 114 -0.29 -0.71 -35.72
N GLN A 115 -0.80 -0.53 -34.49
CA GLN A 115 -2.23 -0.41 -34.22
C GLN A 115 -2.82 0.86 -34.86
N PRO A 116 -3.98 0.78 -35.54
CA PRO A 116 -4.68 1.96 -36.02
C PRO A 116 -4.97 2.89 -34.84
N ARG A 117 -4.53 4.14 -34.91
CA ARG A 117 -5.01 5.14 -33.96
C ARG A 117 -6.49 5.32 -34.25
N GLU A 118 -7.35 4.86 -33.35
CA GLU A 118 -8.75 5.24 -33.39
C GLU A 118 -8.81 6.77 -33.52
N ARG A 119 -9.35 7.23 -34.65
CA ARG A 119 -9.70 8.63 -34.80
C ARG A 119 -10.88 8.82 -33.86
N ALA A 120 -10.64 9.48 -32.73
CA ALA A 120 -11.71 9.98 -31.88
C ALA A 120 -12.67 10.76 -32.79
N ALA A 121 -13.89 10.23 -32.94
CA ALA A 121 -15.00 10.90 -33.60
C ALA A 121 -15.61 11.95 -32.66
#